data_AF-A0A7J4IIX7-F1
#
_entry.id   AF-A0A7J4IIX7-F1
#
_cell.length_a   1.000
_cell.length_b   1.000
_cell.length_c   1.000
_cell.angle_alpha   90.00
_cell.angle_beta   90.00
_cell.angle_gamma   90.00
#
_symmetry.space_group_name_H-M   'P 1'
#
loop_
_entity.id
_entity.type
_entity.pdbx_description
1 polymer ?
#
loop_
_entity_poly.entity_id
_entity_poly.type
_entity_poly.pdbx_seq_one_letter_code
_entity_poly.pdbx_strand_id
1 'polypeptide(L)'
;MRDRAIFCGAVLLAALLLCGCLGGSGEGTPTPAETSPSTPATAAATTPPTAVSTPPPLSAAMADRSPNWAGYTVLTSIDNPQSGSVESVEASWNVPSVDCSLSDNGYASAFWVGIDGISSNSVEQIGTESDCIGGSPVYYAWYEVYPQDSVTLDLAISPGDEVHAKVEYVSGNTFRYTMTDLTTAETVSFTDQGRVTAERSSAEWIAEAPTNGRNRLLPLADFRPITFTHAAVTVNGESGPISGAHWEYQPIIMQSRGGSLKATPSGLSTGGTDFTVVWSNP
;
A
#
# COMPACT_ATOMS: atom_id res chain seq x y z
N MET A 1 -18.01 10.83 -15.79
CA MET A 1 -16.81 9.97 -15.64
C MET A 1 -15.64 10.78 -16.16
N ARG A 2 -14.81 11.31 -15.27
CA ARG A 2 -13.59 12.03 -15.65
C ARG A 2 -12.47 10.99 -15.55
N ASP A 3 -12.06 10.41 -16.67
CA ASP A 3 -10.91 9.51 -16.69
C ASP A 3 -9.65 10.32 -16.37
N ARG A 4 -9.22 10.31 -15.10
CA ARG A 4 -7.98 10.96 -14.67
C ARG A 4 -6.89 9.90 -14.59
N ALA A 5 -6.09 9.82 -15.64
CA ALA A 5 -4.86 9.03 -15.59
C ALA A 5 -3.83 9.84 -14.78
N ILE A 6 -3.61 9.43 -13.53
CA ILE A 6 -2.54 9.93 -12.67
C ILE A 6 -1.39 8.94 -12.82
N PHE A 7 -0.21 9.38 -13.21
CA PHE A 7 0.96 8.51 -13.28
C PHE A 7 1.90 8.92 -12.14
N CYS A 8 1.97 8.13 -11.07
CA CYS A 8 2.97 8.27 -10.02
C CYS A 8 3.66 6.91 -9.81
N GLY A 9 4.80 6.91 -9.13
CA GLY A 9 5.61 5.71 -8.92
C GLY A 9 6.43 5.36 -10.15
N ALA A 10 7.70 5.77 -10.19
CA ALA A 10 8.70 5.20 -11.10
C ALA A 10 9.49 4.12 -10.37
N VAL A 11 9.23 2.84 -10.66
CA VAL A 11 10.03 1.71 -10.16
C VAL A 11 11.38 1.70 -10.88
N LEU A 12 12.47 1.83 -10.11
CA LEU A 12 13.78 1.37 -10.55
C LEU A 12 13.84 -0.15 -10.35
N LEU A 13 13.81 -0.93 -11.43
CA LEU A 13 14.22 -2.34 -11.38
C LEU A 13 15.68 -2.40 -10.93
N ALA A 14 15.92 -2.66 -9.65
CA ALA A 14 17.25 -2.93 -9.13
C ALA A 14 17.76 -4.24 -9.71
N ALA A 15 18.75 -4.16 -10.61
CA ALA A 15 19.45 -5.33 -11.11
C ALA A 15 20.37 -5.89 -10.01
N LEU A 16 19.86 -6.83 -9.20
CA LEU A 16 20.72 -7.60 -8.28
C LEU A 16 21.57 -8.61 -9.08
N LEU A 17 22.86 -8.29 -9.24
CA LEU A 17 23.89 -9.26 -9.61
C LEU A 17 24.23 -10.13 -8.39
N LEU A 18 23.62 -11.31 -8.27
CA LEU A 18 24.10 -12.33 -7.34
C LEU A 18 25.36 -13.00 -7.90
N CYS A 19 26.51 -12.73 -7.27
CA CYS A 19 27.72 -13.52 -7.42
C CYS A 19 27.61 -14.73 -6.48
N GLY A 20 27.58 -15.94 -7.05
CA GLY A 20 27.46 -17.17 -6.30
C GLY A 20 28.76 -17.59 -5.62
N CYS A 21 28.63 -18.26 -4.47
CA CYS A 21 29.62 -19.17 -3.93
C CYS A 21 28.92 -20.37 -3.29
N LEU A 22 29.34 -21.56 -3.73
CA LEU A 22 28.94 -22.88 -3.26
C LEU A 22 29.57 -23.22 -1.89
N GLY A 23 28.88 -24.09 -1.15
CA GLY A 23 29.43 -24.91 -0.05
C GLY A 23 28.43 -25.00 1.10
N GLY A 24 28.08 -26.15 1.67
CA GLY A 24 28.53 -27.52 1.52
C GLY A 24 27.56 -28.41 2.31
N SER A 25 27.45 -29.66 1.90
CA SER A 25 26.57 -30.70 2.43
C SER A 25 27.00 -31.20 3.81
N GLY A 26 26.00 -31.48 4.67
CA GLY A 26 26.17 -32.20 5.92
C GLY A 26 24.96 -33.10 6.18
N GLU A 27 25.09 -34.39 5.86
CA GLU A 27 24.12 -35.44 6.17
C GLU A 27 24.21 -35.83 7.66
N GLY A 28 23.06 -35.82 8.35
CA GLY A 28 22.89 -36.38 9.68
C GLY A 28 21.79 -37.45 9.66
N THR A 29 22.15 -38.67 9.99
CA THR A 29 21.28 -39.86 10.07
C THR A 29 20.37 -39.82 11.31
N PRO A 30 19.09 -40.25 11.23
CA PRO A 30 18.22 -40.34 12.40
C PRO A 30 18.37 -41.71 13.10
N THR A 31 18.36 -41.69 14.44
CA THR A 31 18.34 -42.87 15.34
C THR A 31 16.93 -42.99 15.96
N PRO A 32 16.40 -44.19 16.28
CA PRO A 32 14.96 -44.42 16.37
C PRO A 32 14.33 -43.97 17.69
N ALA A 33 13.04 -43.66 17.59
CA ALA A 33 12.17 -43.20 18.67
C ALA A 33 11.95 -44.25 19.76
N GLU A 34 11.98 -43.80 21.01
CA GLU A 34 11.54 -44.53 22.19
C GLU A 34 10.21 -43.93 22.68
N THR A 35 9.17 -44.75 22.71
CA THR A 35 7.81 -44.37 23.12
C THR A 35 7.66 -44.47 24.64
N SER A 36 7.20 -43.39 25.28
CA SER A 36 6.70 -43.39 26.66
C SER A 36 5.31 -42.75 26.73
N PRO A 37 4.44 -43.23 27.64
CA PRO A 37 3.00 -42.98 27.59
C PRO A 37 2.63 -41.55 28.01
N SER A 38 1.71 -40.97 27.23
CA SER A 38 1.14 -39.63 27.37
C SER A 38 0.16 -39.52 28.54
N THR A 39 0.42 -38.58 29.45
CA THR A 39 -0.55 -38.01 30.40
C THR A 39 -1.60 -37.19 29.62
N PRO A 40 -2.91 -37.22 29.95
CA PRO A 40 -3.88 -36.38 29.26
C PRO A 40 -3.66 -34.92 29.64
N ALA A 41 -3.12 -34.12 28.72
CA ALA A 41 -3.12 -32.68 28.82
C ALA A 41 -4.55 -32.17 28.64
N THR A 42 -5.05 -31.43 29.62
CA THR A 42 -6.32 -30.71 29.55
C THR A 42 -6.26 -29.75 28.36
N ALA A 43 -7.16 -29.94 27.39
CA ALA A 43 -7.27 -29.08 26.22
C ALA A 43 -7.57 -27.64 26.68
N ALA A 44 -6.62 -26.74 26.49
CA ALA A 44 -6.89 -25.31 26.54
C ALA A 44 -7.87 -24.99 25.40
N ALA A 45 -8.99 -24.35 25.73
CA ALA A 45 -9.96 -23.89 24.76
C ALA A 45 -9.28 -22.89 23.81
N THR A 46 -9.02 -23.32 22.57
CA THR A 46 -8.64 -22.43 21.49
C THR A 46 -9.82 -21.52 21.20
N THR A 47 -9.66 -20.22 21.49
CA THR A 47 -10.56 -19.19 20.99
C THR A 47 -10.64 -19.32 19.46
N PRO A 48 -11.84 -19.33 18.86
CA PRO A 48 -11.98 -19.33 17.41
C PRO A 48 -11.19 -18.16 16.81
N PRO A 49 -10.57 -18.33 15.62
CA PRO A 49 -10.00 -17.19 14.91
C PRO A 49 -11.09 -16.13 14.74
N THR A 50 -10.78 -14.90 15.11
CA THR A 50 -11.65 -13.74 14.90
C THR A 50 -12.13 -13.76 13.45
N ALA A 51 -13.44 -13.84 13.24
CA ALA A 51 -14.01 -13.81 11.91
C ALA A 51 -13.56 -12.53 11.22
N VAL A 52 -12.84 -12.66 10.10
CA VAL A 52 -12.53 -11.53 9.22
C VAL A 52 -13.87 -10.98 8.76
N SER A 53 -14.23 -9.79 9.27
CA SER A 53 -15.43 -9.08 8.84
C SER A 53 -15.32 -8.82 7.35
N THR A 54 -16.08 -9.56 6.53
CA THR A 54 -16.17 -9.28 5.09
C THR A 54 -16.62 -7.83 4.94
N PRO A 55 -15.81 -6.95 4.34
CA PRO A 55 -16.14 -5.54 4.29
C PRO A 55 -17.35 -5.33 3.36
N PRO A 56 -18.16 -4.28 3.60
CA PRO A 56 -19.40 -4.06 2.87
C PRO A 56 -19.13 -3.86 1.37
N PRO A 57 -20.11 -4.18 0.50
CA PRO A 57 -19.97 -3.93 -0.93
C PRO A 57 -19.87 -2.42 -1.22
N LEU A 58 -18.98 -2.05 -2.13
CA LEU A 58 -18.78 -0.67 -2.57
C LEU A 58 -19.97 -0.16 -3.41
N SER A 59 -20.34 1.11 -3.23
CA SER A 59 -21.23 1.81 -4.18
C SER A 59 -20.46 2.22 -5.44
N ALA A 60 -20.45 1.36 -6.46
CA ALA A 60 -19.70 1.58 -7.71
C ALA A 60 -20.11 2.83 -8.51
N ALA A 61 -21.31 3.40 -8.26
CA ALA A 61 -21.78 4.61 -8.92
C ALA A 61 -21.08 5.89 -8.42
N MET A 62 -20.51 5.85 -7.22
CA MET A 62 -19.78 6.97 -6.62
C MET A 62 -18.27 6.89 -6.84
N ALA A 63 -17.77 5.81 -7.46
CA ALA A 63 -16.34 5.58 -7.59
C ALA A 63 -15.72 6.37 -8.75
N ASP A 64 -14.54 6.94 -8.51
CA ASP A 64 -13.64 7.37 -9.57
C ASP A 64 -12.93 6.15 -10.19
N ARG A 65 -12.37 6.33 -11.38
CA ARG A 65 -11.74 5.26 -12.15
C ARG A 65 -10.34 5.67 -12.58
N SER A 66 -9.38 4.80 -12.29
CA SER A 66 -7.97 5.03 -12.61
C SER A 66 -7.37 3.83 -13.35
N PRO A 67 -6.44 4.05 -14.32
CA PRO A 67 -5.70 2.96 -14.95
C PRO A 67 -4.74 2.23 -14.01
N ASN A 68 -4.36 2.86 -12.91
CA ASN A 68 -3.27 2.41 -12.04
C ASN A 68 -3.56 2.47 -10.55
N TRP A 69 -4.60 3.15 -10.06
CA TRP A 69 -4.89 3.26 -8.62
C TRP A 69 -6.21 2.57 -8.25
N ALA A 70 -6.23 1.89 -7.11
CA ALA A 70 -7.43 1.47 -6.41
C ALA A 70 -7.30 1.82 -4.93
N GLY A 71 -8.37 2.34 -4.31
CA GLY A 71 -8.32 2.76 -2.91
C GLY A 71 -9.32 3.85 -2.58
N TYR A 72 -8.93 4.79 -1.72
CA TYR A 72 -9.75 5.93 -1.31
C TYR A 72 -8.96 7.23 -1.37
N THR A 73 -9.66 8.30 -1.75
CA THR A 73 -9.21 9.69 -1.65
C THR A 73 -10.08 10.45 -0.64
N VAL A 74 -9.50 11.42 0.05
CA VAL A 74 -10.18 12.44 0.86
C VAL A 74 -9.83 13.83 0.34
N LEU A 75 -10.85 14.68 0.20
CA LEU A 75 -10.73 16.07 -0.19
C LEU A 75 -11.71 16.93 0.61
N THR A 76 -11.44 18.23 0.79
CA THR A 76 -12.45 19.13 1.39
C THR A 76 -13.75 19.21 0.57
N SER A 77 -13.65 19.03 -0.75
CA SER A 77 -14.76 18.87 -1.67
C SER A 77 -14.25 18.17 -2.93
N ILE A 78 -14.99 17.17 -3.43
CA ILE A 78 -14.67 16.42 -4.65
C ILE A 78 -14.67 17.35 -5.88
N ASP A 79 -15.58 18.31 -5.92
CA ASP A 79 -15.74 19.21 -7.07
C ASP A 79 -14.79 20.41 -7.05
N ASN A 80 -14.42 20.89 -5.86
CA ASN A 80 -13.57 22.06 -5.69
C ASN A 80 -12.68 21.92 -4.43
N PRO A 81 -11.63 21.08 -4.50
CA PRO A 81 -10.77 20.82 -3.35
C PRO A 81 -9.97 22.07 -2.97
N GLN A 82 -9.84 22.31 -1.67
CA GLN A 82 -9.12 23.47 -1.14
C GLN A 82 -7.63 23.14 -1.06
N SER A 83 -6.79 23.92 -1.75
CA SER A 83 -5.34 23.85 -1.55
C SER A 83 -4.96 24.24 -0.12
N GLY A 84 -3.96 23.56 0.42
CA GLY A 84 -3.37 23.82 1.71
C GLY A 84 -4.15 23.21 2.88
N SER A 85 -5.15 22.38 2.60
CA SER A 85 -6.07 21.83 3.62
C SER A 85 -5.55 20.55 4.26
N VAL A 86 -4.90 19.67 3.51
CA VAL A 86 -4.41 18.38 4.01
C VAL A 86 -3.09 18.57 4.76
N GLU A 87 -3.03 18.04 5.97
CA GLU A 87 -1.87 18.17 6.87
C GLU A 87 -1.21 16.82 7.15
N SER A 88 -1.97 15.74 7.25
CA SER A 88 -1.39 14.40 7.36
C SER A 88 -2.33 13.32 6.86
N VAL A 89 -1.74 12.17 6.50
CA VAL A 89 -2.42 10.93 6.12
C VAL A 89 -1.64 9.76 6.70
N GLU A 90 -2.34 8.77 7.22
CA GLU A 90 -1.74 7.57 7.80
C GLU A 90 -2.64 6.34 7.68
N ALA A 91 -2.04 5.16 7.70
CA ALA A 91 -2.72 3.87 7.84
C ALA A 91 -1.72 2.78 8.21
N SER A 92 -2.26 1.61 8.58
CA SER A 92 -1.51 0.37 8.71
C SER A 92 -2.02 -0.70 7.73
N TRP A 93 -1.14 -1.58 7.28
CA TRP A 93 -1.49 -2.76 6.48
C TRP A 93 -0.51 -3.90 6.71
N ASN A 94 -0.93 -5.13 6.41
CA ASN A 94 0.00 -6.24 6.26
C ASN A 94 0.57 -6.22 4.83
N VAL A 95 1.89 -6.33 4.69
CA VAL A 95 2.55 -6.43 3.38
C VAL A 95 2.03 -7.67 2.65
N PRO A 96 1.33 -7.54 1.51
CA PRO A 96 0.69 -8.66 0.86
C PRO A 96 1.73 -9.53 0.13
N SER A 97 1.54 -10.85 0.16
CA SER A 97 2.29 -11.74 -0.72
C SER A 97 1.78 -11.62 -2.17
N VAL A 98 2.67 -11.81 -3.14
CA VAL A 98 2.33 -11.88 -4.56
C VAL A 98 2.60 -13.28 -5.11
N ASP A 99 1.78 -13.71 -6.07
CA ASP A 99 1.99 -14.98 -6.78
C ASP A 99 2.68 -14.75 -8.14
N CYS A 100 4.00 -14.97 -8.15
CA CYS A 100 4.84 -14.83 -9.35
C CYS A 100 4.81 -16.06 -10.26
N SER A 101 4.01 -17.09 -9.95
CA SER A 101 3.74 -18.18 -10.89
C SER A 101 2.65 -17.81 -11.90
N LEU A 102 1.79 -16.85 -11.55
CA LEU A 102 0.71 -16.32 -12.38
C LEU A 102 1.04 -14.94 -12.97
N SER A 103 1.99 -14.23 -12.37
CA SER A 103 2.47 -12.91 -12.80
C SER A 103 3.82 -13.06 -13.52
N ASP A 104 3.86 -12.73 -14.82
CA ASP A 104 5.09 -12.75 -15.61
C ASP A 104 6.14 -11.73 -15.07
N ASN A 105 7.37 -11.81 -15.56
CA ASN A 105 8.45 -10.90 -15.18
C ASN A 105 8.07 -9.42 -15.39
N GLY A 106 8.24 -8.59 -14.37
CA GLY A 106 8.00 -7.15 -14.42
C GLY A 106 6.57 -6.73 -14.02
N TYR A 107 5.80 -7.63 -13.43
CA TYR A 107 4.56 -7.31 -12.74
C TYR A 107 4.88 -6.71 -11.37
N ALA A 108 4.23 -5.60 -11.04
CA ALA A 108 4.52 -4.83 -9.83
C ALA A 108 3.23 -4.43 -9.12
N SER A 109 3.30 -4.29 -7.81
CA SER A 109 2.21 -3.74 -7.02
C SER A 109 2.74 -2.96 -5.82
N ALA A 110 2.29 -1.71 -5.71
CA ALA A 110 2.67 -0.79 -4.64
C ALA A 110 1.49 -0.51 -3.72
N PHE A 111 1.77 -0.32 -2.43
CA PHE A 111 0.77 0.01 -1.42
C PHE A 111 1.27 1.16 -0.56
N TRP A 112 0.52 2.25 -0.49
CA TRP A 112 1.04 3.49 0.06
C TRP A 112 -0.05 4.42 0.59
N VAL A 113 0.40 5.37 1.40
CA VAL A 113 -0.37 6.56 1.80
C VAL A 113 0.34 7.82 1.30
N GLY A 114 -0.42 8.83 0.92
CA GLY A 114 0.18 10.03 0.34
C GLY A 114 -0.71 11.27 0.37
N ILE A 115 -0.06 12.43 0.33
CA ILE A 115 -0.71 13.73 0.17
C ILE A 115 -0.57 14.13 -1.30
N ASP A 116 -1.64 14.69 -1.86
CA ASP A 116 -1.79 15.06 -3.27
C ASP A 116 -1.90 13.87 -4.24
N GLY A 117 -1.93 14.14 -5.55
CA GLY A 117 -2.08 13.19 -6.64
C GLY A 117 -3.43 13.28 -7.33
N ILE A 118 -4.49 13.58 -6.57
CA ILE A 118 -5.80 13.92 -7.13
C ILE A 118 -5.87 15.44 -7.35
N SER A 119 -6.09 15.85 -8.60
CA SER A 119 -6.20 17.27 -9.01
C SER A 119 -4.92 18.10 -8.91
N SER A 120 -3.77 17.50 -8.61
CA SER A 120 -2.48 18.18 -8.49
C SER A 120 -1.39 17.50 -9.36
N ASN A 121 -0.17 18.06 -9.36
CA ASN A 121 0.98 17.53 -10.12
C ASN A 121 2.14 17.06 -9.20
N SER A 122 1.88 16.94 -7.91
CA SER A 122 2.77 16.43 -6.86
C SER A 122 2.12 15.22 -6.20
N VAL A 123 2.94 14.35 -5.64
CA VAL A 123 2.51 13.37 -4.62
C VAL A 123 3.65 13.20 -3.65
N GLU A 124 3.35 13.37 -2.38
CA GLU A 124 4.28 13.11 -1.27
C GLU A 124 3.82 11.81 -0.61
N GLN A 125 4.57 10.72 -0.81
CA GLN A 125 4.08 9.38 -0.49
C GLN A 125 5.15 8.46 0.09
N ILE A 126 4.70 7.47 0.86
CA ILE A 126 5.52 6.42 1.45
C ILE A 126 4.74 5.11 1.44
N GLY A 127 5.42 4.01 1.13
CA GLY A 127 4.78 2.73 0.93
C GLY A 127 5.70 1.53 0.85
N THR A 128 5.11 0.41 0.47
CA THR A 128 5.76 -0.87 0.28
C THR A 128 5.50 -1.38 -1.13
N GLU A 129 6.46 -2.10 -1.69
CA GLU A 129 6.33 -2.80 -2.97
C GLU A 129 6.22 -4.31 -2.76
N SER A 130 5.51 -4.95 -3.68
CA SER A 130 5.36 -6.40 -3.78
C SER A 130 5.38 -6.77 -5.25
N ASP A 131 6.56 -7.14 -5.72
CA ASP A 131 6.88 -7.25 -7.14
C ASP A 131 7.23 -8.67 -7.54
N CYS A 132 7.08 -8.96 -8.83
CA CYS A 132 7.56 -10.19 -9.45
C CYS A 132 8.72 -9.89 -10.41
N ILE A 133 9.95 -10.12 -9.93
CA ILE A 133 11.18 -9.91 -10.68
C ILE A 133 11.80 -11.28 -10.98
N GLY A 134 11.95 -11.60 -12.27
CA GLY A 134 12.50 -12.89 -12.70
C GLY A 134 11.69 -14.10 -12.24
N GLY A 135 10.37 -13.93 -12.05
CA GLY A 135 9.48 -14.98 -11.52
C GLY A 135 9.61 -15.21 -10.01
N SER A 136 10.35 -14.37 -9.30
CA SER A 136 10.50 -14.42 -7.84
C SER A 136 9.89 -13.17 -7.19
N PRO A 137 9.28 -13.32 -6.00
CA PRO A 137 8.72 -12.19 -5.28
C PRO A 137 9.83 -11.32 -4.68
N VAL A 138 9.68 -10.00 -4.75
CA VAL A 138 10.59 -8.99 -4.19
C VAL A 138 9.78 -7.95 -3.41
N TYR A 139 10.25 -7.59 -2.22
CA TYR A 139 9.58 -6.68 -1.30
C TYR A 139 10.56 -5.62 -0.81
N TYR A 140 10.12 -4.36 -0.77
CA TYR A 140 10.90 -3.27 -0.19
C TYR A 140 10.01 -2.10 0.19
N ALA A 141 10.42 -1.35 1.21
CA ALA A 141 9.80 -0.07 1.57
C ALA A 141 10.42 1.06 0.74
N TRP A 142 9.65 2.11 0.46
CA TRP A 142 10.08 3.25 -0.35
C TRP A 142 9.34 4.52 0.03
N TYR A 143 9.93 5.67 -0.31
CA TYR A 143 9.23 6.96 -0.31
C TYR A 143 9.44 7.66 -1.66
N GLU A 144 8.56 8.60 -1.99
CA GLU A 144 8.66 9.40 -3.22
C GLU A 144 8.18 10.83 -2.98
N VAL A 145 8.95 11.75 -3.56
CA VAL A 145 8.68 13.18 -3.66
C VAL A 145 8.37 13.49 -5.13
N TYR A 146 7.22 13.04 -5.62
CA TYR A 146 6.90 13.08 -7.04
C TYR A 146 6.89 14.54 -7.53
N PRO A 147 7.56 14.87 -8.67
CA PRO A 147 7.96 13.98 -9.77
C PRO A 147 9.42 13.48 -9.74
N GLN A 148 10.06 13.40 -8.58
CA GLN A 148 11.32 12.63 -8.47
C GLN A 148 11.04 11.13 -8.51
N ASP A 149 12.05 10.35 -8.88
CA ASP A 149 11.98 8.89 -8.78
C ASP A 149 11.84 8.48 -7.30
N SER A 150 11.22 7.32 -7.06
CA SER A 150 11.12 6.76 -5.71
C SER A 150 12.49 6.33 -5.17
N VAL A 151 12.61 6.36 -3.85
CA VAL A 151 13.83 6.00 -3.12
C VAL A 151 13.51 4.86 -2.17
N THR A 152 14.23 3.74 -2.32
CA THR A 152 14.16 2.61 -1.40
C THR A 152 14.63 3.03 0.00
N LEU A 153 13.87 2.63 1.01
CA LEU A 153 14.19 2.85 2.41
C LEU A 153 15.08 1.73 2.95
N ASP A 154 15.96 2.08 3.88
CA ASP A 154 16.70 1.10 4.70
C ASP A 154 15.78 0.58 5.82
N LEU A 155 14.72 -0.11 5.42
CA LEU A 155 13.75 -0.76 6.28
C LEU A 155 13.41 -2.11 5.63
N ALA A 156 13.85 -3.20 6.26
CA ALA A 156 13.53 -4.53 5.77
C ALA A 156 12.04 -4.80 5.96
N ILE A 157 11.38 -5.30 4.90
CA ILE A 157 9.99 -5.74 4.97
C ILE A 157 9.85 -7.12 4.34
N SER A 158 8.94 -7.93 4.88
CA SER A 158 8.61 -9.27 4.43
C SER A 158 7.09 -9.42 4.27
N PRO A 159 6.62 -10.38 3.45
CA PRO A 159 5.21 -10.68 3.36
C PRO A 159 4.62 -11.06 4.71
N GLY A 160 3.50 -10.44 5.07
CA GLY A 160 2.81 -10.64 6.34
C GLY A 160 3.20 -9.65 7.43
N ASP A 161 4.31 -8.92 7.30
CA ASP A 161 4.68 -7.87 8.24
C ASP A 161 3.59 -6.80 8.30
N GLU A 162 3.19 -6.40 9.50
CA GLU A 162 2.29 -5.27 9.73
C GLU A 162 3.09 -3.97 9.74
N VAL A 163 2.86 -3.11 8.75
CA VAL A 163 3.51 -1.80 8.65
C VAL A 163 2.51 -0.69 8.97
N HIS A 164 3.00 0.37 9.61
CA HIS A 164 2.30 1.63 9.81
C HIS A 164 3.04 2.73 9.07
N ALA A 165 2.34 3.51 8.25
CA ALA A 165 2.93 4.55 7.42
C ALA A 165 2.18 5.88 7.59
N LYS A 166 2.95 6.98 7.53
CA LYS A 166 2.44 8.34 7.68
C LYS A 166 3.21 9.33 6.83
N VAL A 167 2.48 10.23 6.16
CA VAL A 167 3.01 11.46 5.57
C VAL A 167 2.39 12.65 6.29
N GLU A 168 3.21 13.61 6.69
CA GLU A 168 2.80 14.81 7.40
C GLU A 168 3.45 16.06 6.79
N TYR A 169 2.65 17.07 6.47
CA TYR A 169 3.13 18.39 6.12
C TYR A 169 3.65 19.11 7.35
N VAL A 170 4.93 19.50 7.34
CA VAL A 170 5.57 20.19 8.47
C VAL A 170 5.45 21.70 8.31
N SER A 171 6.08 22.26 7.27
CA SER A 171 6.01 23.68 6.91
C SER A 171 6.80 23.95 5.63
N GLY A 172 6.53 25.05 4.93
CA GLY A 172 7.40 25.53 3.84
C GLY A 172 7.65 24.50 2.73
N ASN A 173 6.62 23.74 2.35
CA ASN A 173 6.71 22.62 1.41
C ASN A 173 7.59 21.44 1.87
N THR A 174 7.84 21.31 3.17
CA THR A 174 8.57 20.19 3.76
C THR A 174 7.59 19.20 4.36
N PHE A 175 7.85 17.92 4.11
CA PHE A 175 7.04 16.81 4.59
C PHE A 175 7.87 15.87 5.43
N ARG A 176 7.24 15.22 6.41
CA ARG A 176 7.80 14.13 7.19
C ARG A 176 7.20 12.83 6.70
N TYR A 177 8.06 11.87 6.43
CA TYR A 177 7.70 10.51 6.04
C TYR A 177 8.09 9.60 7.19
N THR A 178 7.16 8.77 7.64
CA THR A 178 7.40 7.80 8.71
C THR A 178 6.85 6.46 8.28
N MET A 179 7.66 5.42 8.40
CA MET A 179 7.21 4.04 8.30
C MET A 179 7.78 3.25 9.47
N THR A 180 6.91 2.48 10.12
CA THR A 180 7.28 1.53 11.17
C THR A 180 6.81 0.16 10.75
N ASP A 181 7.70 -0.81 10.69
CA ASP A 181 7.30 -2.21 10.71
C ASP A 181 6.99 -2.58 12.16
N LEU A 182 5.71 -2.75 12.48
CA LEU A 182 5.22 -3.09 13.81
C LEU A 182 5.59 -4.53 14.22
N THR A 183 5.95 -5.38 13.25
CA THR A 183 6.35 -6.77 13.46
C THR A 183 7.76 -6.86 14.03
N THR A 184 8.69 -6.09 13.45
CA THR A 184 10.10 -6.04 13.86
C THR A 184 10.39 -4.90 14.83
N ALA A 185 9.46 -3.94 14.96
CA ALA A 185 9.59 -2.69 15.70
C ALA A 185 10.69 -1.75 15.16
N GLU A 186 11.07 -1.90 13.88
CA GLU A 186 11.97 -0.99 13.19
C GLU A 186 11.20 0.21 12.61
N THR A 187 11.81 1.40 12.69
CA THR A 187 11.20 2.65 12.23
C THR A 187 12.20 3.46 11.41
N VAL A 188 11.75 4.00 10.29
CA VAL A 188 12.39 5.11 9.58
C VAL A 188 11.51 6.35 9.68
N SER A 189 12.10 7.49 10.04
CA SER A 189 11.41 8.79 10.05
C SER A 189 12.37 9.90 9.69
N PHE A 190 12.02 10.66 8.66
CA PHE A 190 12.84 11.76 8.16
C PHE A 190 11.95 12.80 7.47
N THR A 191 12.55 13.94 7.12
CA THR A 191 11.88 15.01 6.39
C THR A 191 12.55 15.24 5.06
N ASP A 192 11.77 15.53 4.03
CA ASP A 192 12.26 15.95 2.71
C ASP A 192 11.45 17.14 2.20
N GLN A 193 12.03 17.89 1.28
CA GLN A 193 11.40 19.06 0.68
C GLN A 193 10.70 18.64 -0.61
N GLY A 194 9.41 18.96 -0.71
CA GLY A 194 8.62 18.78 -1.91
C GLY A 194 9.32 19.42 -3.12
N ARG A 195 9.42 18.66 -4.22
CA ARG A 195 10.17 19.09 -5.41
C ARG A 195 9.47 20.22 -6.15
N VAL A 196 8.15 20.15 -6.19
CA VAL A 196 7.25 21.22 -6.62
C VAL A 196 6.41 21.62 -5.43
N THR A 197 5.83 22.83 -5.45
CA THR A 197 4.92 23.25 -4.39
C THR A 197 3.72 22.30 -4.36
N ALA A 198 3.59 21.55 -3.28
CA ALA A 198 2.46 20.67 -3.04
C ALA A 198 1.20 21.52 -2.82
N GLU A 199 0.12 21.15 -3.51
CA GLU A 199 -1.17 21.80 -3.34
C GLU A 199 -1.79 21.44 -2.00
N ARG A 200 -1.48 20.26 -1.45
CA ARG A 200 -2.09 19.69 -0.22
C ARG A 200 -3.62 19.71 -0.28
N SER A 201 -4.15 19.30 -1.42
CA SER A 201 -5.58 19.33 -1.73
C SER A 201 -6.28 17.98 -1.58
N SER A 202 -5.53 16.89 -1.47
CA SER A 202 -6.07 15.55 -1.27
C SER A 202 -5.16 14.66 -0.40
N ALA A 203 -5.74 13.59 0.14
CA ALA A 203 -5.06 12.53 0.88
C ALA A 203 -5.53 11.17 0.36
N GLU A 204 -4.61 10.21 0.24
CA GLU A 204 -4.83 8.96 -0.49
C GLU A 204 -4.35 7.72 0.28
N TRP A 205 -5.07 6.60 0.12
CA TRP A 205 -4.68 5.26 0.56
C TRP A 205 -4.85 4.29 -0.62
N ILE A 206 -3.75 3.85 -1.20
CA ILE A 206 -3.76 3.31 -2.57
C ILE A 206 -3.04 1.97 -2.67
N ALA A 207 -3.67 1.04 -3.38
CA ALA A 207 -3.01 -0.04 -4.09
C ALA A 207 -2.80 0.37 -5.55
N GLU A 208 -1.58 0.24 -6.05
CA GLU A 208 -1.16 0.79 -7.33
C GLU A 208 -0.51 -0.26 -8.25
N ALA A 209 -0.80 -0.16 -9.55
CA ALA A 209 0.05 -0.69 -10.61
C ALA A 209 1.07 0.41 -10.98
N PRO A 210 2.34 0.35 -10.52
CA PRO A 210 3.23 1.49 -10.66
C PRO A 210 3.71 1.65 -12.10
N THR A 211 4.41 2.75 -12.39
CA THR A 211 5.11 2.93 -13.67
C THR A 211 6.59 2.59 -13.53
N ASN A 212 7.31 2.34 -14.63
CA ASN A 212 8.78 2.30 -14.58
C ASN A 212 9.39 3.70 -14.78
N GLY A 213 10.71 3.84 -14.64
CA GLY A 213 11.46 5.09 -14.91
C GLY A 213 11.36 5.67 -16.33
N ARG A 214 10.52 5.11 -17.22
CA ARG A 214 10.13 5.71 -18.51
C ARG A 214 8.67 6.15 -18.53
N ASN A 215 8.05 6.27 -17.36
CA ASN A 215 6.65 6.57 -17.14
C ASN A 215 5.70 5.62 -17.90
N ARG A 216 6.07 4.34 -17.98
CA ARG A 216 5.22 3.31 -18.58
C ARG A 216 4.58 2.49 -17.48
N LEU A 217 3.26 2.44 -17.50
CA LEU A 217 2.47 1.60 -16.59
C LEU A 217 2.94 0.14 -16.67
N LEU A 218 3.28 -0.41 -15.51
CA LEU A 218 3.61 -1.82 -15.35
C LEU A 218 2.33 -2.67 -15.25
N PRO A 219 2.37 -3.93 -15.69
CA PRO A 219 1.30 -4.86 -15.37
C PRO A 219 1.17 -5.03 -13.85
N LEU A 220 -0.06 -5.17 -13.37
CA LEU A 220 -0.36 -5.27 -11.94
C LEU A 220 -0.10 -6.69 -11.45
N ALA A 221 0.81 -6.87 -10.49
CA ALA A 221 1.03 -8.16 -9.84
C ALA A 221 -0.23 -8.70 -9.17
N ASP A 222 -0.43 -10.02 -9.21
CA ASP A 222 -1.49 -10.70 -8.46
C ASP A 222 -1.15 -10.71 -6.97
N PHE A 223 -1.61 -9.67 -6.27
CA PHE A 223 -1.46 -9.52 -4.84
C PHE A 223 -2.66 -10.14 -4.12
N ARG A 224 -2.38 -10.84 -3.00
CA ARG A 224 -3.44 -11.21 -2.07
C ARG A 224 -4.14 -9.96 -1.55
N PRO A 225 -5.47 -9.99 -1.31
CA PRO A 225 -6.21 -8.83 -0.84
C PRO A 225 -5.50 -8.10 0.29
N ILE A 226 -5.36 -6.79 0.14
CA ILE A 226 -4.74 -5.92 1.13
C ILE A 226 -5.81 -5.16 1.88
N THR A 227 -5.71 -5.11 3.20
CA THR A 227 -6.58 -4.30 4.05
C THR A 227 -5.78 -3.14 4.63
N PHE A 228 -6.19 -1.91 4.28
CA PHE A 228 -5.78 -0.73 5.02
C PHE A 228 -6.62 -0.64 6.27
N THR A 229 -5.97 -0.44 7.42
CA THR A 229 -6.60 -0.32 8.74
C THR A 229 -6.12 0.94 9.42
N HIS A 230 -6.89 1.42 10.39
CA HIS A 230 -6.54 2.63 11.15
C HIS A 230 -6.25 3.83 10.23
N ALA A 231 -6.93 3.89 9.07
CA ALA A 231 -6.77 4.96 8.11
C ALA A 231 -7.30 6.27 8.71
N ALA A 232 -6.45 7.28 8.76
CA ALA A 232 -6.77 8.58 9.32
C ALA A 232 -6.10 9.71 8.53
N VAL A 233 -6.75 10.87 8.56
CA VAL A 233 -6.31 12.08 7.88
C VAL A 233 -6.49 13.27 8.80
N THR A 234 -5.64 14.29 8.64
CA THR A 234 -5.85 15.61 9.23
C THR A 234 -6.09 16.64 8.13
N VAL A 235 -7.24 17.30 8.19
CA VAL A 235 -7.66 18.33 7.23
C VAL A 235 -8.07 19.59 7.99
N ASN A 236 -7.45 20.73 7.68
CA ASN A 236 -7.68 22.02 8.35
C ASN A 236 -7.60 21.93 9.90
N GLY A 237 -6.59 21.22 10.41
CA GLY A 237 -6.38 20.97 11.83
C GLY A 237 -7.35 19.98 12.49
N GLU A 238 -8.27 19.35 11.74
CA GLU A 238 -9.18 18.33 12.26
C GLU A 238 -8.77 16.93 11.79
N SER A 239 -8.55 16.03 12.75
CA SER A 239 -8.18 14.63 12.49
C SER A 239 -9.38 13.69 12.58
N GLY A 240 -9.44 12.70 11.70
CA GLY A 240 -10.54 11.73 11.69
C GLY A 240 -10.37 10.60 10.66
N PRO A 241 -11.35 9.69 10.58
CA PRO A 241 -11.35 8.57 9.64
C PRO A 241 -11.62 9.04 8.21
N ILE A 242 -11.47 8.15 7.22
CA ILE A 242 -11.81 8.44 5.82
C ILE A 242 -13.25 9.00 5.71
N SER A 243 -14.20 8.41 6.45
CA SER A 243 -15.60 8.86 6.46
C SER A 243 -15.90 10.00 7.46
N GLY A 244 -14.92 10.85 7.76
CA GLY A 244 -15.11 12.01 8.63
C GLY A 244 -16.17 12.99 8.11
N ALA A 245 -16.81 13.73 9.03
CA ALA A 245 -17.94 14.61 8.70
C ALA A 245 -17.54 15.95 8.07
N HIS A 246 -16.24 16.28 8.09
CA HIS A 246 -15.70 17.61 7.75
C HIS A 246 -15.02 17.65 6.37
N TRP A 247 -15.06 16.54 5.63
CA TRP A 247 -14.54 16.40 4.28
C TRP A 247 -15.41 15.43 3.47
N GLU A 248 -15.12 15.34 2.18
CA GLU A 248 -15.68 14.35 1.29
C GLU A 248 -14.63 13.27 1.00
N TYR A 249 -15.09 12.07 0.67
CA TYR A 249 -14.23 10.96 0.27
C TYR A 249 -14.80 10.26 -0.94
N GLN A 250 -13.93 9.67 -1.75
CA GLN A 250 -14.33 8.93 -2.94
C GLN A 250 -13.52 7.64 -3.07
N PRO A 251 -14.16 6.50 -3.36
CA PRO A 251 -13.42 5.30 -3.72
C PRO A 251 -12.87 5.41 -5.14
N ILE A 252 -11.71 4.82 -5.37
CA ILE A 252 -11.05 4.75 -6.68
C ILE A 252 -11.01 3.28 -7.09
N ILE A 253 -11.55 2.96 -8.26
CA ILE A 253 -11.48 1.62 -8.85
C ILE A 253 -10.39 1.59 -9.91
N MET A 254 -9.51 0.60 -9.84
CA MET A 254 -8.50 0.38 -10.87
C MET A 254 -9.11 -0.41 -12.02
N GLN A 255 -9.04 0.13 -13.23
CA GLN A 255 -9.51 -0.54 -14.43
C GLN A 255 -8.65 -0.18 -15.65
N SER A 256 -8.56 -1.08 -16.63
CA SER A 256 -7.95 -0.77 -17.91
C SER A 256 -8.72 0.35 -18.62
N ARG A 257 -8.07 1.00 -19.60
CA ARG A 257 -8.75 1.98 -20.48
C ARG A 257 -9.92 1.37 -21.26
N GLY A 258 -9.94 0.04 -21.42
CA GLY A 258 -11.04 -0.70 -22.04
C GLY A 258 -12.18 -1.07 -21.07
N GLY A 259 -12.04 -0.74 -19.78
CA GLY A 259 -13.05 -1.00 -18.75
C GLY A 259 -12.90 -2.33 -17.98
N SER A 260 -11.86 -3.13 -18.26
CA SER A 260 -11.58 -4.35 -17.48
C SER A 260 -11.13 -3.97 -16.07
N LEU A 261 -11.80 -4.50 -15.04
CA LEU A 261 -11.41 -4.26 -13.65
C LEU A 261 -10.06 -4.92 -13.35
N LYS A 262 -9.18 -4.21 -12.66
CA LYS A 262 -7.87 -4.69 -12.20
C LYS A 262 -7.80 -4.81 -10.68
N ALA A 263 -8.41 -3.87 -9.96
CA ALA A 263 -8.50 -3.91 -8.51
C ALA A 263 -9.68 -3.06 -8.03
N THR A 264 -10.38 -3.52 -6.98
CA THR A 264 -11.58 -2.86 -6.47
C THR A 264 -11.49 -2.73 -4.95
N PRO A 265 -11.60 -1.51 -4.38
CA PRO A 265 -11.76 -1.35 -2.94
C PRO A 265 -13.16 -1.83 -2.51
N SER A 266 -13.26 -2.37 -1.30
CA SER A 266 -14.52 -2.58 -0.61
C SER A 266 -15.12 -1.24 -0.17
N GLY A 267 -16.35 -1.26 0.35
CA GLY A 267 -16.83 -0.18 1.20
C GLY A 267 -16.00 -0.06 2.48
N LEU A 268 -16.07 1.11 3.11
CA LEU A 268 -15.43 1.37 4.40
C LEU A 268 -16.10 0.57 5.53
N SER A 269 -15.34 0.21 6.56
CA SER A 269 -15.86 -0.32 7.83
C SER A 269 -16.83 0.68 8.50
N THR A 270 -17.61 0.22 9.49
CA THR A 270 -18.57 1.10 10.21
C THR A 270 -17.90 2.32 10.87
N GLY A 271 -16.60 2.23 11.21
CA GLY A 271 -15.82 3.34 11.75
C GLY A 271 -15.17 4.24 10.68
N GLY A 272 -15.24 3.86 9.40
CA GLY A 272 -14.63 4.63 8.31
C GLY A 272 -13.10 4.52 8.23
N THR A 273 -12.49 3.64 9.02
CA THR A 273 -11.02 3.54 9.18
C THR A 273 -10.40 2.43 8.35
N ASP A 274 -11.21 1.51 7.83
CA ASP A 274 -10.67 0.30 7.19
C ASP A 274 -11.40 0.00 5.88
N PHE A 275 -10.64 -0.51 4.92
CA PHE A 275 -11.16 -1.06 3.67
C PHE A 275 -10.17 -2.07 3.09
N THR A 276 -10.67 -2.94 2.22
CA THR A 276 -9.84 -3.95 1.55
C THR A 276 -9.82 -3.69 0.06
N VAL A 277 -8.65 -3.72 -0.56
CA VAL A 277 -8.52 -3.74 -2.03
C VAL A 277 -8.33 -5.18 -2.48
N VAL A 278 -9.21 -5.61 -3.39
CA VAL A 278 -9.19 -6.95 -3.98
C VAL A 278 -8.67 -6.84 -5.41
N TRP A 279 -7.58 -7.54 -5.69
CA TRP A 279 -7.10 -7.75 -7.06
C TRP A 279 -8.15 -8.49 -7.89
N SER A 280 -8.32 -8.09 -9.14
CA SER A 280 -9.22 -8.70 -10.11
C SER A 280 -8.41 -9.17 -11.29
N ASN A 281 -8.60 -10.43 -11.69
CA ASN A 281 -7.93 -11.00 -12.86
C ASN A 281 -8.37 -10.24 -14.13
N PRO A 282 -7.48 -9.45 -14.75
CA PRO A 282 -7.84 -8.51 -15.81
C PRO A 282 -8.02 -9.15 -17.19
#